data_AF-A0A4Y5T7K6-F1
#
_entry.id   AF-A0A4Y5T7K6-F1
#
_cell.length_a   1.000
_cell.length_b   1.000
_cell.length_c   1.000
_cell.angle_alpha   90.00
_cell.angle_beta   90.00
_cell.angle_gamma   90.00
#
_symmetry.space_group_name_H-M   'P 1'
#
loop_
_entity.id
_entity.type
_entity.pdbx_description
1 polymer ?
#
loop_
_entity_poly.entity_id
_entity_poly.type
_entity_poly.pdbx_seq_one_letter_code
_entity_poly.pdbx_strand_id
1 'polypeptide(L)'
;MISEFEAECQKVAADQGLSLPALFSAQKLFNVFGQVEFNKPVLDAAAILRRHGIATCVLANVWVDDTPQRDGIARILSVLESRFDLVLRSCHAGVRIPEPDIFKNALEKLAVKPQEAVWLDVDEESVKAAEVLGITALQVKDITEALKEIQKLTGIE
;
A
#
# COMPACT_ATOMS: atom_id res chain seq x y z
N MET A 1 19.76 -8.53 7.29
CA MET A 1 18.72 -7.66 6.69
C MET A 1 18.86 -6.19 7.07
N ILE A 2 18.69 -5.77 8.33
CA ILE A 2 18.66 -4.33 8.67
C ILE A 2 19.98 -3.60 8.34
N SER A 3 21.12 -4.19 8.67
CA SER A 3 22.44 -3.63 8.35
C SER A 3 22.73 -3.60 6.85
N GLU A 4 22.28 -4.62 6.12
CA GLU A 4 22.42 -4.68 4.65
C GLU A 4 21.56 -3.61 3.98
N PHE A 5 20.31 -3.46 4.41
CA PHE A 5 19.42 -2.41 3.91
C PHE A 5 19.96 -1.02 4.21
N GLU A 6 20.50 -0.79 5.42
CA GLU A 6 21.11 0.49 5.77
C GLU A 6 22.31 0.82 4.86
N ALA A 7 23.15 -0.18 4.55
CA ALA A 7 24.26 -0.03 3.61
C ALA A 7 23.79 0.23 2.17
N GLU A 8 22.71 -0.43 1.74
CA GLU A 8 22.10 -0.17 0.43
C GLU A 8 21.54 1.26 0.34
N CYS A 9 20.86 1.75 1.38
CA CYS A 9 20.40 3.14 1.41
C CYS A 9 21.56 4.13 1.29
N GLN A 10 22.69 3.88 1.97
CA GLN A 10 23.89 4.71 1.85
C GLN A 10 24.44 4.71 0.43
N LYS A 11 24.51 3.53 -0.19
CA LYS A 11 24.98 3.38 -1.56
C LYS A 11 24.09 4.11 -2.56
N VAL A 12 22.77 3.89 -2.50
CA VAL A 12 21.81 4.53 -3.41
C VAL A 12 21.80 6.05 -3.24
N ALA A 13 21.88 6.56 -2.01
CA ALA A 13 21.99 7.99 -1.76
C ALA A 13 23.26 8.56 -2.41
N ALA A 14 24.41 7.91 -2.24
CA ALA A 14 25.66 8.32 -2.88
C ALA A 14 25.57 8.29 -4.41
N ASP A 15 25.00 7.22 -4.99
CA ASP A 15 24.82 7.07 -6.45
C ASP A 15 23.90 8.16 -7.03
N GLN A 16 22.94 8.67 -6.25
CA GLN A 16 22.05 9.76 -6.63
C GLN A 16 22.56 11.15 -6.24
N GLY A 17 23.74 11.26 -5.63
CA GLY A 17 24.27 12.54 -5.14
C GLY A 17 23.47 13.14 -3.98
N LEU A 18 22.71 12.31 -3.27
CA LEU A 18 21.94 12.67 -2.08
C LEU A 18 22.73 12.33 -0.80
N SER A 19 22.45 13.06 0.27
CA SER A 19 22.95 12.74 1.60
C SER A 19 21.81 12.25 2.47
N LEU A 20 22.03 11.13 3.17
CA LEU A 20 21.07 10.67 4.18
C LEU A 20 21.06 11.62 5.37
N PRO A 21 19.92 11.80 6.05
CA PRO A 21 19.85 12.57 7.30
C PRO A 21 20.86 12.04 8.32
N ALA A 22 21.47 12.94 9.11
CA ALA A 22 22.49 12.56 10.10
C ALA A 22 22.01 11.53 11.14
N LEU A 23 20.70 11.44 11.38
CA LEU A 23 20.06 10.51 12.32
C LEU A 23 19.38 9.32 11.63
N PHE A 24 19.59 9.14 10.32
CA PHE A 24 19.04 8.02 9.58
C PHE A 24 19.47 6.69 10.22
N SER A 25 18.51 5.80 10.39
CA SER A 25 18.76 4.43 10.79
C SER A 25 17.64 3.55 10.27
N ALA A 26 18.00 2.49 9.56
CA ALA A 26 17.04 1.49 9.10
C ALA A 26 16.27 0.91 10.29
N GLN A 27 16.97 0.59 11.40
CA GLN A 27 16.34 0.07 12.62
C GLN A 27 15.26 1.01 13.18
N LYS A 28 15.53 2.33 13.21
CA LYS A 28 14.54 3.30 13.70
C LYS A 28 13.32 3.35 12.79
N LEU A 29 13.50 3.27 11.47
CA LEU A 29 12.39 3.20 10.52
C LEU A 29 11.54 1.95 10.80
N PHE A 30 12.17 0.77 10.90
CA PHE A 30 11.47 -0.48 11.24
C PHE A 30 10.68 -0.39 12.56
N ASN A 31 11.24 0.25 13.59
CA ASN A 31 10.57 0.42 14.87
C ASN A 31 9.33 1.32 14.77
N VAL A 32 9.38 2.39 13.96
CA VAL A 32 8.22 3.28 13.73
C VAL A 32 7.10 2.54 12.99
N PHE A 33 7.44 1.70 12.02
CA PHE A 33 6.46 0.84 11.36
C PHE A 33 5.86 -0.23 12.30
N GLY A 34 6.45 -0.50 13.47
CA GLY A 34 5.81 -1.33 14.49
C GLY A 34 4.63 -0.66 15.21
N GLN A 35 4.46 0.65 15.05
CA GLN A 35 3.46 1.47 15.75
C GLN A 35 2.29 1.90 14.86
N VAL A 36 2.09 1.26 13.70
CA VAL A 36 0.98 1.62 12.80
C VAL A 36 -0.35 1.25 13.42
N GLU A 37 -1.31 2.17 13.29
CA GLU A 37 -2.70 1.94 13.62
C GLU A 37 -3.56 1.84 12.37
N PHE A 38 -4.66 1.12 12.48
CA PHE A 38 -5.64 1.06 11.40
C PHE A 38 -6.41 2.36 11.28
N ASN A 39 -6.55 2.84 10.05
CA ASN A 39 -7.56 3.84 9.75
C ASN A 39 -8.94 3.16 9.73
N LYS A 40 -9.66 3.26 10.86
CA LYS A 40 -10.98 2.62 11.02
C LYS A 40 -12.00 3.03 9.94
N PRO A 41 -12.16 4.32 9.59
CA PRO A 41 -13.02 4.73 8.48
C PRO A 41 -12.74 3.98 7.17
N VAL A 42 -11.48 3.75 6.81
CA VAL A 42 -11.11 3.00 5.61
C VAL A 42 -11.50 1.54 5.71
N LEU A 43 -11.27 0.90 6.85
CA LEU A 43 -11.69 -0.50 7.07
C LEU A 43 -13.21 -0.66 7.01
N ASP A 44 -13.95 0.28 7.58
CA ASP A 44 -15.41 0.28 7.57
C ASP A 44 -15.94 0.49 6.15
N ALA A 45 -15.36 1.43 5.39
CA ALA A 45 -15.71 1.65 3.98
C ALA A 45 -15.42 0.41 3.11
N ALA A 46 -14.23 -0.20 3.24
CA ALA A 46 -13.91 -1.43 2.53
C ALA A 46 -14.89 -2.57 2.85
N ALA A 47 -15.27 -2.73 4.11
CA ALA A 47 -16.26 -3.72 4.52
C ALA A 47 -17.66 -3.44 3.92
N ILE A 48 -18.06 -2.17 3.83
CA ILE A 48 -19.32 -1.77 3.17
C ILE A 48 -19.29 -2.09 1.68
N LEU A 49 -18.23 -1.69 0.96
CA LEU A 49 -18.05 -1.94 -0.47
C LEU A 49 -18.08 -3.45 -0.77
N ARG A 50 -17.36 -4.24 0.02
CA ARG A 50 -17.33 -5.69 -0.10
C ARG A 50 -18.70 -6.34 0.09
N ARG A 51 -19.50 -5.87 1.05
CA ARG A 51 -20.89 -6.34 1.25
C ARG A 51 -21.81 -6.03 0.06
N HIS A 52 -21.49 -5.01 -0.73
CA HIS A 52 -22.20 -4.66 -1.96
C HIS A 52 -21.61 -5.34 -3.21
N GLY A 53 -20.68 -6.28 -3.05
CA GLY A 53 -20.10 -7.05 -4.15
C GLY A 53 -18.95 -6.37 -4.87
N ILE A 54 -18.42 -5.25 -4.35
CA ILE A 54 -17.21 -4.63 -4.89
C ILE A 54 -15.99 -5.34 -4.33
N ALA A 55 -15.14 -5.85 -5.21
CA ALA A 55 -13.88 -6.48 -4.81
C ALA A 55 -12.94 -5.44 -4.17
N THR A 56 -12.34 -5.81 -3.04
CA THR A 56 -11.48 -4.91 -2.26
C THR A 56 -10.06 -5.45 -2.17
N CYS A 57 -9.07 -4.58 -2.37
CA CYS A 57 -7.66 -4.97 -2.43
C CYS A 57 -6.76 -4.01 -1.66
N VAL A 58 -5.72 -4.56 -1.04
CA VAL A 58 -4.58 -3.81 -0.49
C VAL A 58 -3.33 -4.16 -1.28
N LEU A 59 -2.64 -3.15 -1.81
CA LEU A 59 -1.27 -3.27 -2.32
C LEU A 59 -0.34 -2.75 -1.24
N ALA A 60 0.49 -3.62 -0.68
CA ALA A 60 1.33 -3.31 0.47
C ALA A 60 2.80 -3.41 0.08
N ASN A 61 3.50 -2.27 0.05
CA ASN A 61 4.95 -2.24 0.04
C ASN A 61 5.48 -2.63 1.41
N VAL A 62 5.81 -3.90 1.58
CA VAL A 62 6.28 -4.50 2.85
C VAL A 62 7.47 -5.41 2.59
N TRP A 63 8.28 -5.63 3.62
CA TRP A 63 9.41 -6.56 3.62
C TRP A 63 9.05 -7.87 4.32
N VAL A 64 9.92 -8.86 4.21
CA VAL A 64 9.87 -10.05 5.07
C VAL A 64 10.47 -9.66 6.42
N ASP A 65 9.65 -9.60 7.46
CA ASP A 65 10.12 -9.26 8.81
C ASP A 65 10.58 -10.52 9.55
N ASP A 66 11.90 -10.71 9.63
CA ASP A 66 12.57 -11.79 10.36
C ASP A 66 13.05 -11.35 11.76
N THR A 67 12.66 -10.15 12.21
CA THR A 67 13.08 -9.62 13.51
C THR A 67 12.34 -10.27 14.68
N PRO A 68 12.84 -10.10 15.92
CA PRO A 68 12.10 -10.52 17.11
C PRO A 68 10.75 -9.78 17.30
N GLN A 69 10.54 -8.64 16.65
CA GLN A 69 9.33 -7.81 16.77
C GLN A 69 8.29 -8.06 15.66
N ARG A 70 8.53 -9.03 14.76
CA ARG A 70 7.68 -9.36 13.60
C ARG A 70 6.19 -9.57 13.88
N ASP A 71 5.83 -9.91 15.11
CA ASP A 71 4.45 -10.13 15.54
C ASP A 71 3.54 -8.91 15.29
N GLY A 72 4.08 -7.68 15.38
CA GLY A 72 3.31 -6.46 15.14
C GLY A 72 2.77 -6.39 13.71
N ILE A 73 3.68 -6.43 12.73
CA ILE A 73 3.35 -6.42 11.30
C ILE A 73 2.53 -7.65 10.92
N ALA A 74 2.86 -8.83 11.45
CA ALA A 74 2.11 -10.07 11.17
C ALA A 74 0.64 -9.96 11.60
N ARG A 75 0.35 -9.36 12.76
CA ARG A 75 -1.03 -9.11 13.21
C ARG A 75 -1.76 -8.14 12.29
N ILE A 76 -1.08 -7.07 11.84
CA ILE A 76 -1.67 -6.10 10.92
C ILE A 76 -2.05 -6.79 9.61
N LEU A 77 -1.13 -7.52 8.99
CA LEU A 77 -1.36 -8.25 7.75
C LEU A 77 -2.48 -9.29 7.90
N SER A 78 -2.52 -10.03 9.01
CA SER A 78 -3.58 -11.00 9.28
C SER A 78 -4.98 -10.35 9.32
N VAL A 79 -5.10 -9.17 9.92
CA VAL A 79 -6.37 -8.43 9.92
C VAL A 79 -6.74 -7.96 8.52
N LEU A 80 -5.79 -7.43 7.75
CA LEU A 80 -6.05 -7.00 6.37
C LEU A 80 -6.48 -8.17 5.49
N GLU A 81 -5.78 -9.30 5.56
CA GLU A 81 -6.10 -10.53 4.81
C GLU A 81 -7.48 -11.09 5.18
N SER A 82 -7.97 -10.84 6.41
CA SER A 82 -9.32 -11.23 6.81
C SER A 82 -10.43 -10.30 6.28
N ARG A 83 -10.10 -9.04 5.99
CA ARG A 83 -11.09 -7.99 5.68
C ARG A 83 -11.19 -7.67 4.19
N PHE A 84 -10.10 -7.84 3.44
CA PHE A 84 -10.03 -7.57 2.01
C PHE A 84 -10.08 -8.88 1.21
N ASP A 85 -10.48 -8.81 -0.06
CA ASP A 85 -10.50 -9.97 -0.95
C ASP A 85 -9.10 -10.34 -1.45
N LEU A 86 -8.21 -9.34 -1.52
CA LEU A 86 -6.81 -9.53 -1.88
C LEU A 86 -5.89 -8.62 -1.06
N VAL A 87 -4.79 -9.18 -0.57
CA VAL A 87 -3.65 -8.41 -0.05
C VAL A 87 -2.41 -8.84 -0.80
N LEU A 88 -1.88 -7.96 -1.64
CA LEU A 88 -0.63 -8.19 -2.38
C LEU A 88 0.52 -7.55 -1.62
N ARG A 89 1.48 -8.38 -1.21
CA ARG A 89 2.68 -7.98 -0.48
C ARG A 89 3.84 -7.91 -1.46
N SER A 90 4.49 -6.74 -1.58
CA SER A 90 5.55 -6.52 -2.57
C SER A 90 6.71 -7.52 -2.43
N CYS A 91 7.12 -7.84 -1.19
CA CYS A 91 8.19 -8.82 -0.94
C CYS A 91 7.88 -10.25 -1.43
N HIS A 92 6.60 -10.61 -1.59
CA HIS A 92 6.19 -11.91 -2.13
C HIS A 92 5.89 -11.84 -3.63
N ALA A 93 5.44 -10.67 -4.11
CA ALA A 93 5.11 -10.47 -5.51
C ALA A 93 6.35 -10.19 -6.38
N GLY A 94 7.44 -9.70 -5.80
CA GLY A 94 8.65 -9.30 -6.53
C GLY A 94 8.48 -7.99 -7.34
N VAL A 95 7.34 -7.32 -7.16
CA VAL A 95 7.00 -6.02 -7.75
C VAL A 95 6.40 -5.14 -6.65
N ARG A 96 6.52 -3.82 -6.78
CA ARG A 96 6.07 -2.88 -5.74
C ARG A 96 5.36 -1.67 -6.32
N ILE A 97 4.62 -0.94 -5.51
CA ILE A 97 4.16 0.40 -5.89
C ILE A 97 5.38 1.33 -6.00
N PRO A 98 5.52 2.17 -7.05
CA PRO A 98 4.54 2.47 -8.11
C PRO A 98 4.77 1.73 -9.44
N GLU A 99 5.47 0.60 -9.47
CA GLU A 99 5.72 -0.17 -10.69
C GLU A 99 4.39 -0.68 -11.30
N PRO A 100 4.13 -0.48 -12.61
CA PRO A 100 2.83 -0.83 -13.20
C PRO A 100 2.40 -2.30 -13.01
N ASP A 101 3.35 -3.21 -12.86
CA ASP A 101 3.07 -4.64 -12.78
C ASP A 101 2.42 -5.07 -11.46
N ILE A 102 2.56 -4.31 -10.36
CA ILE A 102 1.82 -4.60 -9.11
C ILE A 102 0.31 -4.41 -9.32
N PHE A 103 -0.08 -3.37 -10.06
CA PHE A 103 -1.47 -3.08 -10.37
C PHE A 103 -2.03 -4.11 -11.35
N LYS A 104 -1.29 -4.47 -12.40
CA LYS A 104 -1.70 -5.53 -13.34
C LYS A 104 -1.93 -6.87 -12.63
N ASN A 105 -1.03 -7.25 -11.73
CA ASN A 105 -1.15 -8.46 -10.92
C ASN A 105 -2.42 -8.44 -10.05
N ALA A 106 -2.74 -7.29 -9.45
CA ALA A 106 -3.97 -7.11 -8.68
C ALA A 106 -5.22 -7.27 -9.54
N LEU A 107 -5.27 -6.57 -10.68
CA LEU A 107 -6.38 -6.62 -11.63
C LEU A 107 -6.61 -8.05 -12.16
N GLU A 108 -5.54 -8.75 -12.53
CA GLU A 108 -5.60 -10.14 -13.00
C GLU A 108 -6.15 -11.08 -11.93
N LYS A 109 -5.64 -11.00 -10.69
CA LYS A 109 -6.09 -11.85 -9.57
C LYS A 109 -7.54 -11.60 -9.17
N LEU A 110 -8.01 -10.37 -9.31
CA LEU A 110 -9.39 -9.99 -9.03
C LEU A 110 -10.31 -10.20 -10.24
N ALA A 111 -9.75 -10.52 -11.42
CA ALA A 111 -10.46 -10.64 -12.68
C ALA A 111 -11.28 -9.39 -13.05
N VAL A 112 -10.72 -8.19 -12.79
CA VAL A 112 -11.36 -6.89 -13.11
C VAL A 112 -10.55 -6.13 -14.15
N LYS A 113 -11.22 -5.31 -14.95
CA LYS A 113 -10.55 -4.42 -15.92
C LYS A 113 -10.04 -3.17 -15.21
N PRO A 114 -9.00 -2.50 -15.73
CA PRO A 114 -8.52 -1.23 -15.17
C PRO A 114 -9.64 -0.19 -14.99
N GLN A 115 -10.55 -0.09 -15.97
CA GLN A 115 -11.65 0.89 -15.97
C GLN A 115 -12.72 0.62 -14.91
N GLU A 116 -12.71 -0.57 -14.30
CA GLU A 116 -13.64 -0.99 -13.25
C GLU A 116 -13.02 -0.81 -11.85
N ALA A 117 -11.77 -0.33 -11.76
CA ALA A 117 -11.04 -0.19 -10.53
C ALA A 117 -10.85 1.28 -10.13
N VAL A 118 -10.84 1.52 -8.81
CA VAL A 118 -10.45 2.78 -8.19
C VAL A 118 -9.23 2.56 -7.30
N TRP A 119 -8.18 3.35 -7.47
CA TRP A 119 -6.97 3.35 -6.66
C TRP A 119 -6.91 4.55 -5.71
N LEU A 120 -6.49 4.33 -4.47
CA LEU A 120 -6.33 5.39 -3.47
C LEU A 120 -4.92 5.31 -2.88
N ASP A 121 -4.16 6.40 -2.95
CA ASP A 121 -2.84 6.48 -2.33
C ASP A 121 -2.51 7.93 -1.95
N VAL A 122 -1.68 8.12 -0.94
CA VAL A 122 -1.11 9.43 -0.60
C VAL A 122 -0.01 9.83 -1.59
N ASP A 123 0.66 8.84 -2.17
CA ASP A 123 1.78 9.04 -3.09
C ASP A 123 1.31 9.41 -4.51
N GLU A 124 1.77 10.55 -5.01
CA GLU A 124 1.41 11.06 -6.34
C GLU A 124 1.96 10.17 -7.46
N GLU A 125 3.13 9.56 -7.27
CA GLU A 125 3.72 8.67 -8.29
C GLU A 125 2.90 7.40 -8.46
N SER A 126 2.43 6.82 -7.35
CA SER A 126 1.48 5.71 -7.32
C SER A 126 0.18 6.02 -8.05
N VAL A 127 -0.40 7.21 -7.83
CA VAL A 127 -1.61 7.68 -8.51
C VAL A 127 -1.39 7.76 -10.02
N LYS A 128 -0.32 8.43 -10.46
CA LYS A 128 0.02 8.55 -11.89
C LYS A 128 0.24 7.18 -12.55
N ALA A 129 0.90 6.25 -11.86
CA ALA A 129 1.14 4.91 -12.39
C ALA A 129 -0.18 4.14 -12.62
N ALA A 130 -1.14 4.27 -11.70
CA ALA A 130 -2.47 3.67 -11.86
C ALA A 130 -3.25 4.31 -13.02
N GLU A 131 -3.23 5.64 -13.16
CA GLU A 131 -3.91 6.36 -14.24
C GLU A 131 -3.39 5.96 -15.63
N VAL A 132 -2.08 5.75 -15.78
CA VAL A 132 -1.46 5.27 -17.04
C VAL A 132 -2.03 3.92 -17.48
N LEU A 133 -2.49 3.09 -16.55
CA LEU A 133 -3.13 1.80 -16.84
C LEU A 133 -4.63 1.93 -17.13
N GLY A 134 -5.20 3.12 -17.01
CA GLY A 134 -6.64 3.38 -17.16
C GLY A 134 -7.45 3.09 -15.90
N ILE A 135 -6.81 3.03 -14.73
CA ILE A 135 -7.45 2.94 -13.42
C ILE A 135 -7.88 4.33 -12.97
N THR A 136 -9.09 4.48 -12.44
CA THR A 136 -9.49 5.74 -11.79
C THR A 136 -8.67 5.89 -10.51
N ALA A 137 -7.91 6.96 -10.32
CA ALA A 137 -7.05 7.10 -9.14
C ALA A 137 -7.35 8.39 -8.36
N LEU A 138 -7.24 8.32 -7.04
CA LEU A 138 -7.48 9.42 -6.12
C LEU A 138 -6.25 9.61 -5.23
N GLN A 139 -5.63 10.79 -5.31
CA GLN A 139 -4.60 11.18 -4.35
C GLN A 139 -5.25 11.56 -3.02
N VAL A 140 -4.91 10.82 -1.96
CA VAL A 140 -5.44 11.02 -0.62
C VAL A 140 -4.64 12.11 0.10
N LYS A 141 -5.23 13.30 0.23
CA LYS A 141 -4.72 14.39 1.08
C LYS A 141 -5.47 14.47 2.41
N ASP A 142 -6.78 14.20 2.35
CA ASP A 142 -7.66 14.03 3.49
C ASP A 142 -8.50 12.77 3.28
N ILE A 143 -8.55 11.92 4.31
CA ILE A 143 -9.23 10.63 4.18
C ILE A 143 -10.75 10.76 4.12
N THR A 144 -11.32 11.78 4.75
CA THR A 144 -12.75 12.04 4.74
C THR A 144 -13.21 12.47 3.35
N GLU A 145 -12.44 13.33 2.71
CA GLU A 145 -12.69 13.74 1.32
C GLU A 145 -12.55 12.58 0.36
N ALA A 146 -11.48 11.78 0.49
CA ALA A 146 -11.28 10.59 -0.34
C ALA A 146 -12.45 9.61 -0.24
N LEU A 147 -12.95 9.33 0.98
CA LEU A 147 -14.10 8.45 1.17
C LEU A 147 -15.40 9.01 0.58
N LYS A 148 -15.61 10.34 0.61
CA LYS A 148 -16.74 10.98 -0.09
C LYS A 148 -16.64 10.80 -1.61
N GLU A 149 -15.45 10.88 -2.18
CA GLU A 149 -15.27 10.61 -3.61
C GLU A 149 -15.55 9.14 -3.95
N ILE A 150 -15.14 8.19 -3.11
CA ILE A 150 -15.50 6.77 -3.27
C ILE A 150 -17.01 6.56 -3.20
N GLN A 151 -17.70 7.18 -2.24
CA GLN A 151 -19.16 7.14 -2.16
C GLN A 151 -19.80 7.67 -3.46
N LYS A 152 -19.31 8.78 -4.02
CA LYS A 152 -19.83 9.33 -5.29
C LYS A 152 -19.59 8.39 -6.48
N LEU A 153 -18.40 7.79 -6.56
CA LEU A 153 -18.04 6.89 -7.67
C LEU A 153 -18.82 5.58 -7.63
N THR A 154 -19.09 5.07 -6.43
CA THR A 154 -19.72 3.75 -6.23
C THR A 154 -21.23 3.84 -6.02
N GLY A 155 -21.75 5.00 -5.60
CA GLY A 155 -23.15 5.19 -5.23
C GLY A 155 -23.56 4.50 -3.92
N ILE A 156 -22.59 4.10 -3.09
CA ILE A 156 -22.81 3.34 -1.85
C ILE A 156 -22.49 4.21 -0.64
N GLU A 157 -23.46 4.34 0.28
CA GLU A 157 -23.34 5.08 1.55
C GLU A 157 -22.56 4.33 2.64
#